data_AF-A0A2G6M0C5-F1
#
_entry.id   AF-A0A2G6M0C5-F1
#
_cell.length_a   1.000
_cell.length_b   1.000
_cell.length_c   1.000
_cell.angle_alpha   90.00
_cell.angle_beta   90.00
_cell.angle_gamma   90.00
#
_symmetry.space_group_name_H-M   'P 1'
#
loop_
_entity.id
_entity.type
_entity.pdbx_description
1 polymer ?
#
loop_
_entity_poly.entity_id
_entity_poly.type
_entity_poly.pdbx_seq_one_letter_code
_entity_poly.pdbx_strand_id
1 'polypeptide(L)'
;MENLTFQDSLPLIKAMRNGVLNEGLWESLKAYGQADSQKPNKASESIFCIYTAGADFQESISKCKPSLPQSISQILIAGYRNSMLDFALEDIEKTISETDDSVVLNEKLTGLIEKYEKCIVSGICSGCLEREFHLLLAQAQKLNATTVELTQNGDSFLEQNFIGSSSIHLKRPTHSLVYRTLQHKLEDLSYRDEILKIGDIEYEIKKKSLAAYLIFKGNQEVLHVKFLGVNITEPTYEPDACKGMG
;
A
#
# COMPACT_ATOMS: atom_id res chain seq x y z
N MET A 1 -31.89 0.92 10.96
CA MET A 1 -30.59 0.31 10.61
C MET A 1 -29.54 1.00 11.45
N GLU A 2 -28.66 0.26 12.12
CA GLU A 2 -27.53 0.91 12.82
C GLU A 2 -26.54 1.44 11.79
N ASN A 3 -26.28 2.74 11.85
CA ASN A 3 -25.27 3.43 11.06
C ASN A 3 -24.16 3.89 12.01
N LEU A 4 -22.92 3.81 11.54
CA LEU A 4 -21.80 4.46 12.21
C LEU A 4 -21.89 5.97 11.97
N THR A 5 -21.53 6.75 12.99
CA THR A 5 -21.22 8.17 12.77
C THR A 5 -19.85 8.30 12.10
N PHE A 6 -19.50 9.51 11.65
CA PHE A 6 -18.15 9.78 11.13
C PHE A 6 -17.08 9.46 12.18
N GLN A 7 -17.29 9.90 13.43
CA GLN A 7 -16.33 9.66 14.51
C GLN A 7 -16.26 8.17 14.91
N ASP A 8 -17.39 7.46 14.95
CA ASP A 8 -17.38 6.01 15.18
C ASP A 8 -16.66 5.24 14.07
N SER A 9 -16.56 5.79 12.87
CA SER A 9 -15.87 5.14 11.75
C SER A 9 -14.35 5.25 11.84
N LEU A 10 -13.82 6.26 12.55
CA LEU A 10 -12.39 6.57 12.58
C LEU A 10 -11.49 5.40 13.03
N PRO A 11 -11.82 4.64 14.10
CA PRO A 11 -11.01 3.49 14.52
C PRO A 11 -10.90 2.41 13.44
N LEU A 12 -12.02 2.12 12.75
CA LEU A 12 -12.04 1.17 11.64
C LEU A 12 -11.22 1.68 10.45
N ILE A 13 -11.33 2.97 10.10
CA ILE A 13 -10.53 3.57 9.02
C ILE A 13 -9.03 3.46 9.31
N LYS A 14 -8.60 3.72 10.55
CA LYS A 14 -7.21 3.55 10.96
C LYS A 14 -6.74 2.10 10.88
N ALA A 15 -7.56 1.15 11.32
CA ALA A 15 -7.25 -0.28 11.22
C ALA A 15 -7.10 -0.72 9.75
N MET A 16 -8.01 -0.29 8.88
CA MET A 16 -7.94 -0.56 7.44
C MET A 16 -6.68 0.04 6.81
N ARG A 17 -6.34 1.29 7.14
CA ARG A 17 -5.12 1.95 6.64
C ARG A 17 -3.87 1.17 7.02
N ASN A 18 -3.74 0.82 8.31
CA ASN A 18 -2.62 0.02 8.79
C ASN A 18 -2.56 -1.35 8.11
N GLY A 19 -3.71 -1.97 7.85
CA GLY A 19 -3.80 -3.23 7.11
C GLY A 19 -3.32 -3.11 5.66
N VAL A 20 -3.70 -2.04 4.95
CA VAL A 20 -3.23 -1.79 3.58
C VAL A 20 -1.72 -1.56 3.54
N LEU A 21 -1.15 -0.93 4.57
CA LEU A 21 0.28 -0.60 4.61
C LEU A 21 1.17 -1.77 5.07
N ASN A 22 0.71 -2.63 5.99
CA ASN A 22 1.61 -3.57 6.68
C ASN A 22 1.28 -5.06 6.48
N GLU A 23 0.07 -5.49 6.84
CA GLU A 23 -0.23 -6.93 7.06
C GLU A 23 -1.22 -7.52 6.03
N GLY A 24 -1.76 -6.68 5.15
CA GLY A 24 -2.88 -7.00 4.28
C GLY A 24 -4.22 -6.62 4.93
N LEU A 25 -5.09 -6.00 4.12
CA LEU A 25 -6.37 -5.44 4.59
C LEU A 25 -7.25 -6.48 5.31
N TRP A 26 -7.25 -7.74 4.87
CA TRP A 26 -8.15 -8.77 5.39
C TRP A 26 -7.77 -9.27 6.78
N GLU A 27 -6.48 -9.49 7.04
CA GLU A 27 -6.03 -9.93 8.37
C GLU A 27 -6.27 -8.82 9.40
N SER A 28 -6.04 -7.56 9.02
CA SER A 28 -6.38 -6.41 9.86
C SER A 28 -7.89 -6.34 10.16
N LEU A 29 -8.75 -6.47 9.15
CA LEU A 29 -10.21 -6.45 9.35
C LEU A 29 -10.70 -7.59 10.24
N LYS A 30 -10.13 -8.79 10.10
CA LYS A 30 -10.43 -9.95 10.92
C LYS A 30 -10.00 -9.74 12.37
N ALA A 31 -8.74 -9.33 12.59
CA ALA A 31 -8.21 -9.08 13.92
C ALA A 31 -9.00 -7.97 14.63
N TYR A 32 -9.27 -6.87 13.94
CA TYR A 32 -10.06 -5.76 14.47
C TYR A 32 -11.50 -6.17 14.79
N GLY A 33 -12.15 -6.96 13.92
CA GLY A 33 -13.50 -7.47 14.15
C GLY A 33 -13.62 -8.42 15.35
N GLN A 34 -12.53 -9.10 15.73
CA GLN A 34 -12.49 -10.06 16.84
C GLN A 34 -12.14 -9.43 18.19
N ALA A 35 -11.70 -8.17 18.22
CA ALA A 35 -11.13 -7.54 19.41
C ALA A 35 -12.17 -7.23 20.51
N ASP A 36 -13.40 -6.84 20.15
CA ASP A 36 -14.53 -6.64 21.08
C ASP A 36 -15.87 -6.45 20.34
N SER A 37 -16.97 -6.27 21.08
CA SER A 37 -18.34 -6.12 20.54
C SER A 37 -18.76 -4.68 20.19
N GLN A 38 -17.83 -3.74 20.04
CA GLN A 38 -18.16 -2.36 19.67
C GLN A 38 -18.73 -2.25 18.25
N LYS A 39 -19.53 -1.20 18.00
CA LYS A 39 -20.16 -0.98 16.68
C LYS A 39 -19.17 -0.97 15.50
N PRO A 40 -18.00 -0.30 15.58
CA PRO A 40 -17.04 -0.29 14.48
C PRO A 40 -16.47 -1.69 14.20
N ASN A 41 -16.31 -2.51 15.23
CA ASN A 41 -15.78 -3.86 15.13
C ASN A 41 -16.80 -4.78 14.45
N LYS A 42 -18.09 -4.63 14.76
CA LYS A 42 -19.17 -5.31 14.04
C LYS A 42 -19.19 -4.95 12.55
N ALA A 43 -18.91 -3.69 12.19
CA ALA A 43 -18.84 -3.29 10.80
C ALA A 43 -17.64 -3.97 10.10
N SER A 44 -16.48 -4.00 10.76
CA SER A 44 -15.30 -4.73 10.28
C SER A 44 -15.57 -6.21 10.06
N GLU A 45 -16.15 -6.87 11.06
CA GLU A 45 -16.55 -8.28 11.00
C GLU A 45 -17.54 -8.51 9.84
N SER A 46 -18.54 -7.62 9.70
CA SER A 46 -19.49 -7.69 8.60
C SER A 46 -18.83 -7.57 7.23
N ILE A 47 -17.89 -6.62 7.05
CA ILE A 47 -17.13 -6.47 5.80
C ILE A 47 -16.35 -7.75 5.51
N PHE A 48 -15.61 -8.26 6.50
CA PHE A 48 -14.81 -9.47 6.37
C PHE A 48 -15.65 -10.71 6.04
N CYS A 49 -16.77 -10.93 6.73
CA CYS A 49 -17.66 -12.06 6.51
C CYS A 49 -18.33 -12.03 5.12
N ILE A 50 -18.74 -10.85 4.64
CA ILE A 50 -19.33 -10.71 3.31
C ILE A 50 -18.30 -11.00 2.23
N TYR A 51 -17.08 -10.47 2.38
CA TYR A 51 -15.99 -10.70 1.43
C TYR A 51 -15.59 -12.18 1.37
N THR A 52 -15.42 -12.83 2.53
CA THR A 52 -15.06 -14.26 2.61
C THR A 52 -16.16 -15.19 2.11
N ALA A 53 -17.41 -14.72 2.03
CA ALA A 53 -18.51 -15.40 1.35
C ALA A 53 -18.48 -15.28 -0.19
N GLY A 54 -17.50 -14.59 -0.76
CA GLY A 54 -17.28 -14.48 -2.20
C GLY A 54 -17.73 -13.16 -2.83
N ALA A 55 -18.22 -12.20 -2.04
CA ALA A 55 -18.50 -10.85 -2.52
C ALA A 55 -17.20 -10.09 -2.80
N ASP A 56 -17.24 -9.13 -3.72
CA ASP A 56 -16.11 -8.22 -3.91
C ASP A 56 -16.03 -7.17 -2.78
N PHE A 57 -14.95 -6.38 -2.76
CA PHE A 57 -14.78 -5.35 -1.73
C PHE A 57 -15.87 -4.27 -1.77
N GLN A 58 -16.34 -3.89 -2.97
CA GLN A 58 -17.31 -2.81 -3.13
C GLN A 58 -18.68 -3.23 -2.59
N GLU A 59 -19.06 -4.47 -2.87
CA GLU A 59 -20.25 -5.11 -2.33
C GLU A 59 -20.15 -5.26 -0.81
N SER A 60 -18.98 -5.66 -0.30
CA SER A 60 -18.73 -5.80 1.14
C SER A 60 -18.90 -4.47 1.89
N ILE A 61 -18.35 -3.38 1.36
CA ILE A 61 -18.53 -2.03 1.92
C ILE A 61 -20.01 -1.60 1.84
N SER A 62 -20.66 -1.83 0.71
CA SER A 62 -22.05 -1.38 0.50
C SER A 62 -23.07 -2.11 1.36
N LYS A 63 -22.79 -3.37 1.74
CA LYS A 63 -23.70 -4.24 2.49
C LYS A 63 -23.35 -4.37 3.97
N CYS A 64 -22.25 -3.79 4.43
CA CYS A 64 -21.80 -3.94 5.82
C CYS A 64 -22.85 -3.46 6.85
N LYS A 65 -22.84 -4.10 8.02
CA LYS A 65 -23.69 -3.73 9.17
C LYS A 65 -22.88 -3.70 10.48
N PRO A 66 -22.93 -2.60 11.25
CA PRO A 66 -23.56 -1.32 10.93
C PRO A 66 -22.98 -0.65 9.68
N SER A 67 -23.81 0.11 8.96
CA SER A 67 -23.39 0.75 7.71
C SER A 67 -22.46 1.94 7.99
N LEU A 68 -21.44 2.10 7.17
CA LEU A 68 -20.60 3.30 7.13
C LEU A 68 -21.41 4.51 6.62
N PRO A 69 -21.02 5.75 7.00
CA PRO A 69 -21.50 6.95 6.32
C PRO A 69 -21.33 6.84 4.80
N GLN A 70 -22.31 7.36 4.06
CA GLN A 70 -22.37 7.19 2.60
C GLN A 70 -21.13 7.78 1.91
N SER A 71 -20.70 8.98 2.32
CA SER A 71 -19.52 9.64 1.75
C SER A 71 -18.24 8.84 1.97
N ILE A 72 -18.03 8.28 3.18
CA ILE A 72 -16.93 7.35 3.46
C ILE A 72 -16.99 6.14 2.53
N SER A 73 -18.16 5.50 2.41
CA SER A 73 -18.33 4.30 1.58
C SER A 73 -17.98 4.57 0.11
N GLN A 74 -18.44 5.70 -0.43
CA GLN A 74 -18.17 6.09 -1.82
C GLN A 74 -16.68 6.37 -2.06
N ILE A 75 -16.01 7.06 -1.13
CA ILE A 75 -14.56 7.32 -1.23
C ILE A 75 -13.78 6.00 -1.19
N LEU A 76 -14.11 5.07 -0.29
CA LEU A 76 -13.44 3.77 -0.21
C LEU A 76 -13.61 2.95 -1.49
N ILE A 77 -14.83 2.94 -2.06
CA ILE A 77 -15.13 2.24 -3.31
C ILE A 77 -14.35 2.88 -4.48
N ALA A 78 -14.36 4.21 -4.59
CA ALA A 78 -13.62 4.93 -5.63
C ALA A 78 -12.11 4.72 -5.50
N GLY A 79 -11.57 4.85 -4.28
CA GLY A 79 -10.17 4.59 -3.97
C GLY A 79 -9.77 3.16 -4.32
N TYR A 80 -10.58 2.16 -3.98
CA TYR A 80 -10.33 0.77 -4.35
C TYR A 80 -10.34 0.55 -5.86
N ARG A 81 -11.37 1.05 -6.57
CA ARG A 81 -11.47 0.95 -8.04
C ARG A 81 -10.25 1.53 -8.74
N ASN A 82 -9.73 2.62 -8.20
CA ASN A 82 -8.61 3.35 -8.77
C ASN A 82 -7.25 2.98 -8.14
N SER A 83 -7.16 1.88 -7.38
CA SER A 83 -5.92 1.42 -6.74
C SER A 83 -5.23 2.46 -5.83
N MET A 84 -6.01 3.34 -5.21
CA MET A 84 -5.56 4.41 -4.30
C MET A 84 -6.25 4.33 -2.93
N LEU A 85 -6.57 3.11 -2.48
CA LEU A 85 -7.31 2.88 -1.24
C LEU A 85 -6.58 3.43 -0.01
N ASP A 86 -5.25 3.33 0.02
CA ASP A 86 -4.39 3.91 1.05
C ASP A 86 -4.51 5.44 1.15
N PHE A 87 -4.43 6.14 0.01
CA PHE A 87 -4.59 7.60 -0.03
C PHE A 87 -6.01 7.99 0.39
N ALA A 88 -7.02 7.25 -0.08
CA ALA A 88 -8.41 7.47 0.30
C ALA A 88 -8.62 7.32 1.80
N LEU A 89 -8.04 6.29 2.41
CA LEU A 89 -8.09 6.06 3.86
C LEU A 89 -7.37 7.18 4.64
N GLU A 90 -6.20 7.63 4.19
CA GLU A 90 -5.47 8.74 4.81
C GLU A 90 -6.26 10.06 4.75
N ASP A 91 -6.82 10.40 3.60
CA ASP A 91 -7.60 11.63 3.44
C ASP A 91 -8.90 11.59 4.28
N ILE A 92 -9.57 10.43 4.38
CA ILE A 92 -10.72 10.25 5.27
C ILE A 92 -10.30 10.45 6.72
N GLU A 93 -9.24 9.76 7.17
CA GLU A 93 -8.74 9.84 8.54
C GLU A 93 -8.41 11.29 8.93
N LYS A 94 -7.66 11.98 8.06
CA LYS A 94 -7.29 13.38 8.25
C LYS A 94 -8.53 14.27 8.32
N THR A 95 -9.47 14.11 7.38
CA THR A 95 -10.69 14.94 7.33
C THR A 95 -11.53 14.79 8.60
N ILE A 96 -11.72 13.56 9.09
CA ILE A 96 -12.47 13.28 10.32
C ILE A 96 -11.76 13.82 11.56
N SER A 97 -10.42 13.81 11.57
CA SER A 97 -9.62 14.28 12.70
C SER A 97 -9.54 15.81 12.81
N GLU A 98 -9.90 16.55 11.75
CA GLU A 98 -9.78 18.02 11.70
C GLU A 98 -10.98 18.77 12.30
N THR A 99 -12.14 18.14 12.42
CA THR A 99 -13.37 18.80 12.92
C THR A 99 -14.41 17.79 13.37
N ASP A 100 -15.20 18.14 14.39
CA ASP A 100 -16.31 17.33 14.89
C ASP A 100 -17.68 17.73 14.30
N ASP A 101 -17.73 18.82 13.54
CA ASP A 101 -18.96 19.27 12.89
C ASP A 101 -19.32 18.33 11.73
N SER A 102 -20.39 17.56 11.92
CA SER A 102 -20.85 16.55 10.96
C SER A 102 -21.28 17.13 9.60
N VAL A 103 -21.74 18.38 9.55
CA VAL A 103 -22.12 19.04 8.28
C VAL A 103 -20.86 19.39 7.50
N VAL A 104 -19.90 20.04 8.15
CA VAL A 104 -18.61 20.40 7.55
C VAL A 104 -17.83 19.16 7.13
N LEU A 105 -17.84 18.10 7.95
CA LEU A 105 -17.24 16.81 7.60
C LEU A 105 -17.84 16.24 6.33
N ASN A 106 -19.16 16.21 6.23
CA ASN A 106 -19.82 15.62 5.07
C ASN A 106 -19.53 16.42 3.79
N GLU A 107 -19.47 17.76 3.86
CA GLU A 107 -19.07 18.61 2.73
C GLU A 107 -17.63 18.32 2.28
N LYS A 108 -16.66 18.29 3.21
CA LYS A 108 -15.26 17.97 2.91
C LYS A 108 -15.11 16.57 2.29
N LEU A 109 -15.74 15.57 2.90
CA LEU A 109 -15.70 14.18 2.39
C LEU A 109 -16.38 14.07 1.03
N THR A 110 -17.47 14.79 0.78
CA THR A 110 -18.12 14.81 -0.55
C THR A 110 -17.18 15.37 -1.61
N GLY A 111 -16.39 16.40 -1.29
CA GLY A 111 -15.34 16.91 -2.19
C GLY A 111 -14.25 15.88 -2.53
N LEU A 112 -13.94 14.96 -1.61
CA LEU A 112 -13.00 13.86 -1.88
C LEU A 112 -13.58 12.81 -2.84
N ILE A 113 -14.89 12.61 -2.88
CA ILE A 113 -15.50 11.65 -3.81
C ILE A 113 -15.10 12.00 -5.25
N GLU A 114 -15.25 13.27 -5.64
CA GLU A 114 -14.86 13.71 -6.98
C GLU A 114 -13.36 13.53 -7.25
N LYS A 115 -12.51 13.78 -6.25
CA LYS A 115 -11.05 13.57 -6.34
C LYS A 115 -10.74 12.13 -6.73
N TYR A 116 -11.39 11.16 -6.09
CA TYR A 116 -11.12 9.73 -6.31
C TYR A 116 -11.89 9.14 -7.49
N GLU A 117 -13.08 9.63 -7.82
CA GLU A 117 -13.85 9.16 -8.99
C GLU A 117 -13.25 9.63 -10.32
N LYS A 118 -12.77 10.88 -10.36
CA LYS A 118 -12.16 11.47 -11.58
C LYS A 118 -10.68 11.16 -11.72
N CYS A 119 -10.08 10.47 -10.75
CA CYS A 119 -8.67 10.09 -10.83
C CYS A 119 -8.48 9.00 -11.89
N ILE A 120 -7.97 9.40 -13.06
CA ILE A 120 -7.49 8.46 -14.07
C ILE A 120 -6.14 7.96 -13.60
N VAL A 121 -6.09 6.68 -13.21
CA VAL A 121 -4.99 6.09 -12.46
C VAL A 121 -3.63 6.24 -13.17
N SER A 122 -2.63 6.71 -12.41
CA SER A 122 -1.21 6.56 -12.72
C SER A 122 -0.42 5.86 -11.60
N GLY A 123 -1.05 4.99 -10.81
CA GLY A 123 -0.29 4.14 -9.91
C GLY A 123 -1.03 3.06 -9.12
N ILE A 124 -0.27 2.37 -8.26
CA ILE A 124 -0.74 1.36 -7.31
C ILE A 124 -0.73 1.92 -5.88
N CYS A 125 -1.39 1.22 -4.96
CA CYS A 125 -1.43 1.59 -3.55
C CYS A 125 -0.02 1.64 -2.92
N SER A 126 0.23 2.53 -1.96
CA SER A 126 1.56 2.70 -1.34
C SER A 126 2.07 1.43 -0.67
N GLY A 127 1.23 0.65 0.03
CA GLY A 127 1.64 -0.65 0.57
C GLY A 127 2.02 -1.66 -0.52
N CYS A 128 1.32 -1.62 -1.66
CA CYS A 128 1.63 -2.44 -2.84
C CYS A 128 3.00 -2.04 -3.43
N LEU A 129 3.25 -0.73 -3.49
CA LEU A 129 4.51 -0.14 -3.97
C LEU A 129 5.67 -0.47 -3.04
N GLU A 130 5.51 -0.27 -1.74
CA GLU A 130 6.49 -0.60 -0.71
C GLU A 130 6.84 -2.07 -0.77
N ARG A 131 5.85 -2.97 -0.86
CA ARG A 131 6.10 -4.40 -1.01
C ARG A 131 6.93 -4.72 -2.26
N GLU A 132 6.60 -4.16 -3.43
CA GLU A 132 7.38 -4.40 -4.64
C GLU A 132 8.79 -3.81 -4.56
N PHE A 133 8.92 -2.66 -3.89
CA PHE A 133 10.21 -2.05 -3.62
C PHE A 133 11.08 -2.91 -2.68
N HIS A 134 10.48 -3.45 -1.61
CA HIS A 134 11.11 -4.41 -0.71
C HIS A 134 11.60 -5.65 -1.46
N LEU A 135 10.74 -6.25 -2.29
CA LEU A 135 11.10 -7.44 -3.08
C LEU A 135 12.25 -7.14 -4.05
N LEU A 136 12.27 -5.95 -4.66
CA LEU A 136 13.35 -5.52 -5.53
C LEU A 136 14.69 -5.43 -4.78
N LEU A 137 14.70 -4.75 -3.63
CA LEU A 137 15.91 -4.57 -2.82
C LEU A 137 16.43 -5.88 -2.22
N ALA A 138 15.55 -6.67 -1.61
CA ALA A 138 15.91 -7.95 -1.02
C ALA A 138 16.50 -8.91 -2.07
N GLN A 139 15.92 -8.92 -3.27
CA GLN A 139 16.43 -9.74 -4.37
C GLN A 139 17.79 -9.22 -4.89
N ALA A 140 17.97 -7.91 -5.01
CA ALA A 140 19.24 -7.33 -5.41
C ALA A 140 20.36 -7.72 -4.43
N GLN A 141 20.10 -7.67 -3.13
CA GLN A 141 21.06 -8.10 -2.11
C GLN A 141 21.38 -9.58 -2.17
N LYS A 142 20.35 -10.42 -2.20
CA LYS A 142 20.51 -11.89 -2.28
C LYS A 142 21.41 -12.30 -3.46
N LEU A 143 21.34 -11.54 -4.56
CA LEU A 143 22.12 -11.80 -5.76
C LEU A 143 23.43 -11.01 -5.84
N ASN A 144 23.77 -10.21 -4.83
CA ASN A 144 24.87 -9.23 -4.89
C ASN A 144 24.85 -8.40 -6.18
N ALA A 145 23.64 -8.01 -6.61
CA ALA A 145 23.43 -7.22 -7.80
C ALA A 145 23.74 -5.74 -7.51
N THR A 146 24.59 -5.15 -8.32
CA THR A 146 24.92 -3.72 -8.26
C THR A 146 23.94 -2.88 -9.07
N THR A 147 23.26 -3.51 -10.03
CA THR A 147 22.28 -2.86 -10.92
C THR A 147 21.09 -3.80 -11.12
N VAL A 148 19.90 -3.22 -11.27
CA VAL A 148 18.74 -3.92 -11.82
C VAL A 148 18.16 -3.11 -12.97
N GLU A 149 17.87 -3.79 -14.07
CA GLU A 149 17.14 -3.24 -15.20
C GLU A 149 15.70 -3.73 -15.14
N LEU A 150 14.76 -2.79 -15.10
CA LEU A 150 13.33 -3.06 -15.04
C LEU A 150 12.70 -2.75 -16.39
N THR A 151 11.90 -3.68 -16.90
CA THR A 151 11.23 -3.54 -18.19
C THR A 151 9.78 -4.01 -18.10
N GLN A 152 8.85 -3.20 -18.60
CA GLN A 152 7.45 -3.57 -18.69
C GLN A 152 7.17 -4.20 -20.06
N ASN A 153 6.69 -5.45 -20.06
CA ASN A 153 6.30 -6.18 -21.26
C ASN A 153 4.77 -6.35 -21.32
N GLY A 154 4.14 -5.52 -22.15
CA GLY A 154 2.68 -5.41 -22.23
C GLY A 154 2.09 -4.91 -20.91
N ASP A 155 0.85 -5.28 -20.60
CA ASP A 155 0.19 -4.86 -19.35
C ASP A 155 0.34 -5.86 -18.19
N SER A 156 1.04 -6.97 -18.41
CA SER A 156 0.94 -8.13 -17.53
C SER A 156 2.27 -8.63 -16.96
N PHE A 157 3.42 -8.16 -17.46
CA PHE A 157 4.71 -8.68 -17.00
C PHE A 157 5.73 -7.57 -16.74
N LEU A 158 6.33 -7.61 -15.54
CA LEU A 158 7.55 -6.90 -15.21
C LEU A 158 8.73 -7.87 -15.32
N GLU A 159 9.68 -7.51 -16.17
CA GLU A 159 10.97 -8.17 -16.29
C GLU A 159 12.02 -7.41 -15.49
N GLN A 160 12.84 -8.17 -14.77
CA GLN A 160 13.84 -7.66 -13.84
C GLN A 160 15.16 -8.38 -14.13
N ASN A 161 16.14 -7.66 -14.67
CA ASN A 161 17.47 -8.19 -14.92
C ASN A 161 18.44 -7.68 -13.85
N PHE A 162 18.79 -8.55 -12.90
CA PHE A 162 19.73 -8.27 -11.83
C PHE A 162 21.15 -8.52 -12.31
N ILE A 163 22.00 -7.50 -12.23
CA ILE A 163 23.37 -7.49 -12.74
C ILE A 163 24.33 -7.36 -11.56
N GLY A 164 25.11 -8.41 -11.30
CA GLY A 164 26.13 -8.48 -10.25
C GLY A 164 27.31 -9.33 -10.71
N SER A 165 27.80 -10.23 -9.84
CA SER A 165 28.79 -11.25 -10.23
C SER A 165 28.24 -12.26 -11.25
N SER A 166 26.92 -12.39 -11.32
CA SER A 166 26.20 -13.17 -12.33
C SER A 166 24.91 -12.43 -12.69
N SER A 167 24.50 -12.50 -13.96
CA SER A 167 23.24 -11.89 -14.40
C SER A 167 22.10 -12.87 -14.18
N ILE A 168 21.03 -12.42 -13.54
CA ILE A 168 19.81 -13.22 -13.34
C ILE A 168 18.62 -12.43 -13.86
N HIS A 169 17.88 -13.05 -14.76
CA HIS A 169 16.67 -12.50 -15.34
C HIS A 169 15.44 -13.14 -14.69
N LEU A 170 14.58 -12.32 -14.12
CA LEU A 170 13.29 -12.71 -13.55
C LEU A 170 12.16 -12.08 -14.35
N LYS A 171 11.11 -12.86 -14.57
CA LYS A 171 9.85 -12.40 -15.18
C LYS A 171 8.71 -12.67 -14.21
N ARG A 172 8.03 -11.61 -13.78
CA ARG A 172 6.93 -11.70 -12.82
C ARG A 172 5.63 -11.18 -13.44
N PRO A 173 4.48 -11.84 -13.20
CA PRO A 173 3.19 -11.29 -13.57
C PRO A 173 2.92 -10.07 -12.68
N THR A 174 2.79 -8.90 -13.29
CA THR A 174 2.53 -7.63 -12.61
C THR A 174 1.74 -6.69 -13.52
N HIS A 175 0.88 -5.86 -12.95
CA HIS A 175 0.16 -4.85 -13.70
C HIS A 175 1.09 -3.72 -14.16
N SER A 176 0.87 -3.13 -15.34
CA SER A 176 1.72 -2.04 -15.88
C SER A 176 1.79 -0.80 -14.98
N LEU A 177 0.76 -0.56 -14.17
CA LEU A 177 0.76 0.49 -13.15
C LEU A 177 1.86 0.30 -12.10
N VAL A 178 2.21 -0.95 -11.75
CA VAL A 178 3.28 -1.26 -10.79
C VAL A 178 4.61 -0.69 -11.30
N TYR A 179 4.92 -0.91 -12.58
CA TYR A 179 6.13 -0.38 -13.20
C TYR A 179 6.19 1.15 -13.13
N ARG A 180 5.12 1.84 -13.53
CA ARG A 180 5.07 3.31 -13.52
C ARG A 180 5.23 3.88 -12.11
N THR A 181 4.57 3.30 -11.12
CA THR A 181 4.68 3.77 -9.73
C THR A 181 6.07 3.50 -9.16
N LEU A 182 6.63 2.31 -9.41
CA LEU A 182 8.00 1.97 -9.02
C LEU A 182 8.99 2.95 -9.64
N GLN A 183 8.84 3.25 -10.92
CA GLN A 183 9.68 4.23 -11.62
C GLN A 183 9.67 5.58 -10.90
N HIS A 184 8.49 6.18 -10.71
CA HIS A 184 8.38 7.48 -10.04
C HIS A 184 8.98 7.46 -8.64
N LYS A 185 8.75 6.40 -7.87
CA LYS A 185 9.28 6.28 -6.50
C LYS A 185 10.80 6.13 -6.50
N LEU A 186 11.36 5.31 -7.38
CA LEU A 186 12.80 5.09 -7.52
C LEU A 186 13.53 6.35 -7.98
N GLU A 187 12.93 7.11 -8.90
CA GLU A 187 13.43 8.42 -9.33
C GLU A 187 13.44 9.41 -8.17
N ASP A 188 12.32 9.56 -7.45
CA ASP A 188 12.21 10.46 -6.29
C ASP A 188 13.22 10.12 -5.18
N LEU A 189 13.35 8.82 -4.85
CA LEU A 189 14.34 8.31 -3.89
C LEU A 189 15.80 8.58 -4.30
N SER A 190 16.09 8.77 -5.59
CA SER A 190 17.44 9.10 -6.04
C SER A 190 17.90 10.50 -5.58
N TYR A 191 16.96 11.37 -5.18
CA TYR A 191 17.23 12.77 -4.87
C TYR A 191 17.10 13.16 -3.39
N ARG A 192 16.57 12.27 -2.55
CA ARG A 192 16.28 12.53 -1.14
C ARG A 192 16.77 11.42 -0.22
N ASP A 193 16.93 11.76 1.07
CA ASP A 193 17.10 10.77 2.13
C ASP A 193 15.71 10.28 2.54
N GLU A 194 15.54 8.97 2.69
CA GLU A 194 14.28 8.38 3.12
C GLU A 194 14.51 7.13 3.96
N ILE A 195 13.75 7.01 5.05
CA ILE A 195 13.66 5.78 5.83
C ILE A 195 12.36 5.10 5.44
N LEU A 196 12.45 3.96 4.76
CA LEU A 196 11.28 3.14 4.44
C LEU A 196 11.15 2.03 5.48
N LYS A 197 10.01 1.98 6.16
CA LYS A 197 9.67 0.90 7.08
C LYS A 197 8.66 -0.01 6.41
N ILE A 198 9.03 -1.27 6.21
CA ILE A 198 8.19 -2.26 5.53
C ILE A 198 8.11 -3.47 6.45
N GLY A 199 6.99 -3.58 7.17
CA GLY A 199 6.89 -4.47 8.34
C GLY A 199 7.94 -4.10 9.39
N ASP A 200 8.72 -5.09 9.84
CA ASP A 200 9.78 -4.90 10.84
C ASP A 200 11.14 -4.49 10.24
N ILE A 201 11.22 -4.28 8.92
CA ILE A 201 12.47 -3.98 8.23
C ILE A 201 12.56 -2.49 7.93
N GLU A 202 13.69 -1.88 8.30
CA GLU A 202 13.99 -0.49 8.03
C GLU A 202 15.07 -0.35 6.94
N TYR A 203 14.71 0.31 5.84
CA TYR A 203 15.61 0.67 4.74
C TYR A 203 16.04 2.12 4.90
N GLU A 204 17.32 2.35 5.20
CA GLU A 204 17.90 3.69 5.15
C GLU A 204 18.42 3.96 3.73
N ILE A 205 17.67 4.74 2.96
CA ILE A 205 18.08 5.18 1.63
C ILE A 205 18.70 6.56 1.77
N LYS A 206 20.03 6.62 1.67
CA LYS A 206 20.75 7.88 1.60
C LYS A 206 20.67 8.45 0.19
N LYS A 207 20.61 9.77 0.08
CA LYS A 207 20.74 10.49 -1.19
C LYS A 207 21.99 10.02 -1.93
N LYS A 208 21.84 9.72 -3.23
CA LYS A 208 22.89 9.13 -4.09
C LYS A 208 23.31 7.69 -3.75
N SER A 209 22.72 7.04 -2.75
CA SER A 209 22.93 5.59 -2.52
C SER A 209 22.14 4.75 -3.53
N LEU A 210 21.15 5.34 -4.16
CA LEU A 210 20.37 4.78 -5.28
C LEU A 210 20.37 5.80 -6.42
N ALA A 211 20.51 5.31 -7.65
CA ALA A 211 20.33 6.11 -8.85
C ALA A 211 19.39 5.39 -9.81
N ALA A 212 18.26 5.99 -10.12
CA ALA A 212 17.27 5.49 -11.07
C ALA A 212 17.15 6.42 -12.27
N TYR A 213 17.24 5.87 -13.47
CA TYR A 213 17.09 6.63 -14.71
C TYR A 213 16.59 5.75 -15.85
N LEU A 214 15.80 6.33 -16.75
CA LEU A 214 15.35 5.64 -17.95
C LEU A 214 16.43 5.62 -19.03
N ILE A 215 16.54 4.49 -19.73
CA ILE A 215 17.23 4.39 -21.01
C ILE A 215 16.34 3.69 -22.04
N PHE A 216 16.60 3.94 -23.32
CA PHE A 216 15.92 3.24 -24.41
C PHE A 216 16.84 2.18 -25.02
N LYS A 217 16.39 0.92 -25.03
CA LYS A 217 17.03 -0.19 -25.75
C LYS A 217 16.16 -0.51 -26.97
N GLY A 218 16.47 0.12 -28.10
CA GLY A 218 15.58 0.10 -29.28
C GLY A 218 14.30 0.87 -29.01
N ASN A 219 13.14 0.23 -29.21
CA ASN A 219 11.82 0.82 -28.94
C ASN A 219 11.31 0.51 -27.52
N GLN A 220 12.13 -0.08 -26.67
CA GLN A 220 11.76 -0.48 -25.32
C GLN A 220 12.36 0.48 -24.29
N GLU A 221 11.50 0.99 -23.41
CA GLU A 221 11.90 1.75 -22.24
C GLU A 221 12.40 0.79 -21.16
N VAL A 222 13.58 1.09 -20.62
CA VAL A 222 14.22 0.30 -19.57
C VAL A 222 14.59 1.23 -18.42
N LEU A 223 14.03 0.98 -17.24
CA LEU A 223 14.40 1.67 -16.02
C LEU A 223 15.65 1.03 -15.42
N HIS A 224 16.76 1.76 -15.42
CA HIS A 224 18.01 1.35 -14.79
C HIS A 224 18.08 1.86 -13.36
N VAL A 225 18.28 0.94 -12.41
CA VAL A 225 18.46 1.25 -11.00
C VAL A 225 19.82 0.75 -10.55
N LYS A 226 20.69 1.66 -10.08
CA LYS A 226 22.00 1.34 -9.50
C LYS A 226 21.96 1.46 -7.98
N PHE A 227 22.48 0.44 -7.31
CA PHE A 227 22.66 0.42 -5.86
C PHE A 227 24.11 0.81 -5.55
N LEU A 228 24.32 2.03 -5.09
CA LEU A 228 25.62 2.65 -4.83
C LEU A 228 26.03 2.65 -3.35
N GLY A 229 25.17 2.14 -2.47
CA GLY A 229 25.43 2.05 -1.03
C GLY A 229 24.17 1.93 -0.19
N VAL A 230 23.14 1.24 -0.68
CA VAL A 230 21.91 1.00 0.10
C VAL A 230 22.25 0.00 1.20
N ASN A 231 22.38 0.49 2.43
CA ASN A 231 22.54 -0.37 3.60
C ASN A 231 21.15 -0.85 4.02
N ILE A 232 20.98 -2.17 4.08
CA ILE A 232 19.78 -2.76 4.66
C ILE A 232 20.20 -3.21 6.04
N THR A 233 19.74 -2.48 7.04
CA THR A 233 19.78 -2.94 8.41
C THR A 233 18.75 -4.06 8.52
N GLU A 234 19.21 -5.31 8.48
CA GLU A 234 18.35 -6.42 8.90
C GLU A 234 17.85 -6.10 10.31
N PRO A 235 16.55 -6.30 10.61
CA PRO A 235 16.13 -6.30 11.99
C PRO A 235 16.95 -7.37 12.71
N THR A 236 17.67 -6.97 13.75
CA THR A 236 18.17 -7.91 14.74
C THR A 236 16.97 -8.60 15.35
N TYR A 237 16.59 -9.74 14.78
CA TYR A 237 15.71 -10.68 15.43
C TYR A 237 16.49 -11.20 16.64
N GLU A 238 16.18 -10.71 17.84
CA GLU A 238 16.56 -11.40 19.07
C GLU A 238 15.53 -12.52 19.29
N PRO A 239 15.88 -13.79 19.06
CA PRO A 239 14.96 -14.89 19.26
C PRO A 239 14.91 -15.26 20.76
N ASP A 240 14.64 -14.33 21.68
CA ASP A 240 14.51 -14.67 23.11
C ASP A 240 13.62 -13.65 23.86
N ALA A 241 12.32 -13.60 23.53
CA ALA A 241 11.29 -13.07 24.44
C ALA A 241 10.29 -14.16 24.90
N CYS A 242 10.54 -15.43 24.57
CA CYS A 242 9.77 -16.58 25.06
C CYS A 242 10.66 -17.58 25.79
N LYS A 243 11.45 -17.11 26.76
CA LYS A 243 12.03 -17.94 27.83
C LYS A 243 11.89 -17.20 29.14
N GLY A 244 10.70 -17.30 29.74
CA GLY A 244 10.43 -16.64 31.00
C GLY A 244 9.06 -16.93 31.60
N MET A 245 8.51 -18.13 31.36
CA MET A 245 7.43 -18.68 32.17
C MET A 245 7.64 -20.19 32.28
N GLY A 246 8.59 -20.56 33.14
CA GLY A 246 8.63 -21.85 33.82
C GLY A 246 8.16 -21.65 35.24
#